data_AF-A0A7S3EBK4-F1
#
_entry.id   AF-A0A7S3EBK4-F1
#
_cell.length_a   1.000
_cell.length_b   1.000
_cell.length_c   1.000
_cell.angle_alpha   90.00
_cell.angle_beta   90.00
_cell.angle_gamma   90.00
#
_symmetry.space_group_name_H-M   'P 1'
#
loop_
_entity.id
_entity.type
_entity.pdbx_description
1 polymer ?
#
loop_
_entity_poly.entity_id
_entity_poly.type
_entity_poly.pdbx_seq_one_letter_code
_entity_poly.pdbx_strand_id
1 'polypeptide(L)'
;MPIFTLIFSRIFLGEKVEVVDGFFGVLCLCGIALVAKPHLLFAHEVTHEMKKRLFGTGAAILAALAQASIYIVIKKMGVSVHYMMNVMYLGILGIVLAPIGGFVFGERRWHMPNAAAEWLVFLGVGFFGLLAQVFISRGLQLCRAGLGAAVTNLQIVFSFIFGIVFLDEIPSGASMIGAIIIVTSTLGVVWNKTTPSRV
;
A
#
# COMPACT_ATOMS: atom_id res chain seq x y z
N MET A 1 -5.49 -0.52 4.32
CA MET A 1 -6.03 -0.88 2.99
C MET A 1 -6.84 -2.17 3.01
N PRO A 2 -6.30 -3.35 3.38
CA PRO A 2 -6.90 -4.64 2.99
C PRO A 2 -8.32 -4.87 3.54
N ILE A 3 -8.55 -4.54 4.82
CA ILE A 3 -9.88 -4.65 5.44
C ILE A 3 -10.88 -3.69 4.79
N PHE A 4 -10.49 -2.44 4.56
CA PHE A 4 -11.36 -1.47 3.88
C PHE A 4 -11.69 -1.92 2.47
N THR A 5 -10.74 -2.49 1.74
CA THR A 5 -10.97 -3.04 0.39
C THR A 5 -11.95 -4.23 0.44
N LEU A 6 -11.88 -5.11 1.44
CA LEU A 6 -12.84 -6.21 1.61
C LEU A 6 -14.26 -5.68 1.89
N ILE A 7 -14.40 -4.71 2.80
CA ILE A 7 -15.68 -4.09 3.14
C ILE A 7 -16.29 -3.40 1.91
N PHE A 8 -15.50 -2.58 1.22
CA PHE A 8 -15.95 -1.86 0.03
C PHE A 8 -16.24 -2.79 -1.14
N SER A 9 -15.51 -3.90 -1.31
CA SER A 9 -15.85 -4.88 -2.34
C SER A 9 -17.23 -5.51 -2.10
N ARG A 10 -17.56 -5.81 -0.83
CA ARG A 10 -18.89 -6.33 -0.48
C ARG A 10 -20.01 -5.34 -0.81
N ILE A 11 -19.80 -4.06 -0.50
CA ILE A 11 -20.82 -3.02 -0.67
C ILE A 11 -20.97 -2.61 -2.14
N PHE A 12 -19.87 -2.35 -2.85
CA PHE A 12 -19.91 -1.75 -4.20
C PHE A 12 -19.89 -2.77 -5.34
N LEU A 13 -19.30 -3.96 -5.13
CA LEU A 13 -19.20 -5.01 -6.16
C LEU A 13 -20.09 -6.21 -5.86
N GLY A 14 -20.63 -6.34 -4.64
CA GLY A 14 -21.45 -7.49 -4.24
C GLY A 14 -20.66 -8.81 -4.16
N GLU A 15 -19.33 -8.75 -4.07
CA GLU A 15 -18.53 -9.98 -3.97
C GLU A 15 -18.79 -10.68 -2.63
N LYS A 16 -18.99 -12.00 -2.67
CA LYS A 16 -19.05 -12.83 -1.46
C LYS A 16 -17.67 -12.80 -0.79
N VAL A 17 -17.59 -12.12 0.34
CA VAL A 17 -16.42 -12.16 1.21
C VAL A 17 -16.48 -13.44 2.02
N GLU A 18 -15.50 -14.33 1.82
CA GLU A 18 -15.36 -15.52 2.66
C GLU A 18 -14.89 -15.11 4.06
N VAL A 19 -15.38 -15.81 5.08
CA VAL A 19 -14.99 -15.57 6.49
C VAL A 19 -13.47 -15.72 6.67
N VAL A 20 -12.86 -16.60 5.87
CA VAL A 20 -11.41 -16.83 5.81
C VAL A 20 -10.64 -15.57 5.38
N ASP A 21 -11.16 -14.81 4.40
CA ASP A 21 -10.55 -13.53 3.99
C ASP A 21 -10.59 -12.49 5.10
N GLY A 22 -11.69 -12.47 5.87
CA GLY A 22 -11.85 -11.61 7.04
C GLY A 22 -10.83 -11.94 8.13
N PHE A 23 -10.66 -13.23 8.45
CA PHE A 23 -9.70 -13.70 9.45
C PHE A 23 -8.27 -13.30 9.10
N PHE A 24 -7.80 -13.59 7.88
CA PHE A 24 -6.47 -13.20 7.44
C PHE A 24 -6.30 -11.68 7.28
N GLY A 25 -7.37 -10.97 6.93
CA GLY A 25 -7.38 -9.50 6.94
C GLY A 25 -7.10 -8.92 8.33
N VAL A 26 -7.72 -9.49 9.36
CA VAL A 26 -7.46 -9.12 10.77
C VAL A 26 -6.06 -9.51 11.20
N LEU A 27 -5.61 -10.73 10.86
CA LEU A 27 -4.25 -11.19 11.16
C LEU A 27 -3.20 -10.26 10.54
N CYS A 28 -3.42 -9.83 9.29
CA CYS A 28 -2.56 -8.88 8.60
C CYS A 28 -2.58 -7.49 9.27
N LEU A 29 -3.73 -7.00 9.75
CA LEU A 29 -3.77 -5.78 10.53
C LEU A 29 -3.00 -5.90 11.84
N CYS A 30 -3.09 -7.03 12.54
CA CYS A 30 -2.30 -7.28 13.74
C CYS A 30 -0.79 -7.28 13.42
N GLY A 31 -0.38 -7.91 12.32
CA GLY A 31 1.01 -7.88 11.84
C GLY A 31 1.49 -6.46 11.53
N ILE A 32 0.70 -5.66 10.81
CA ILE A 32 1.00 -4.26 10.52
C ILE A 32 1.07 -3.43 11.81
N ALA A 33 0.12 -3.63 12.74
CA ALA A 33 0.14 -2.94 14.03
C ALA A 33 1.40 -3.27 14.84
N LEU A 34 1.88 -4.52 14.78
CA LEU A 34 3.11 -4.94 15.45
C LEU A 34 4.36 -4.34 14.80
N VAL A 35 4.43 -4.33 13.45
CA VAL A 35 5.51 -3.68 12.68
C VAL A 35 5.56 -2.19 12.97
N ALA A 36 4.39 -1.54 13.00
CA ALA A 36 4.27 -0.11 13.22
C ALA A 36 4.79 0.33 14.60
N LYS A 37 5.15 -0.62 15.50
CA LYS A 37 5.54 -0.40 16.89
C LYS A 37 4.73 0.74 17.48
N PRO A 38 3.55 0.47 18.04
CA PRO A 38 2.79 1.50 18.70
C PRO A 38 3.53 1.82 20.00
N HIS A 39 4.59 2.65 19.90
CA HIS A 39 5.18 3.38 21.01
C HIS A 39 4.13 4.29 21.69
N LEU A 40 2.88 4.29 21.18
CA LEU A 40 1.64 4.69 21.84
C LEU A 40 1.49 4.17 23.28
N LEU A 41 2.05 3.02 23.62
CA LEU A 41 1.96 2.46 24.99
C LEU A 41 3.19 2.72 25.88
N PHE A 42 4.32 3.20 25.32
CA PHE A 42 5.59 3.35 26.06
C PHE A 42 6.11 4.79 26.18
N ALA A 43 5.41 5.80 25.65
CA ALA A 43 5.78 7.21 25.83
C ALA A 43 4.96 7.83 26.97
N HIS A 44 5.53 7.88 28.17
CA HIS A 44 4.93 8.48 29.37
C HIS A 44 5.01 10.03 29.42
N GLU A 45 5.30 10.70 28.30
CA GLU A 45 5.38 12.16 28.27
C GLU A 45 4.43 12.76 27.23
N VAL A 46 3.48 13.56 27.71
CA VAL A 46 2.48 14.27 26.92
C VAL A 46 3.12 15.56 26.38
N THR A 47 3.78 15.47 25.22
CA THR A 47 4.41 16.62 24.55
C THR A 47 3.79 16.89 23.17
N HIS A 48 4.08 18.05 22.55
CA HIS A 48 3.64 18.47 21.20
C HIS A 48 3.84 17.40 20.10
N GLU A 49 4.77 16.46 20.30
CA GLU A 49 4.98 15.23 19.53
C GLU A 49 3.71 14.38 19.39
N MET A 50 2.89 14.26 20.44
CA MET A 50 1.68 13.43 20.45
C MET A 50 0.60 13.96 19.48
N LYS A 51 0.42 15.28 19.37
CA LYS A 51 -0.55 15.89 18.44
C LYS A 51 -0.15 15.69 16.97
N LYS A 52 1.14 15.86 16.66
CA LYS A 52 1.68 15.59 15.31
C LYS A 52 1.56 14.11 14.95
N ARG A 53 1.81 13.21 15.90
CA ARG A 53 1.69 11.75 15.72
C ARG A 53 0.24 11.30 15.56
N LEU A 54 -0.69 11.85 16.34
CA LEU A 54 -2.13 11.56 16.18
C LEU A 54 -2.65 12.05 14.83
N PHE A 55 -2.21 13.24 14.39
CA PHE A 55 -2.50 13.74 13.05
C PHE A 55 -1.90 12.84 11.96
N GLY A 56 -0.65 12.40 12.12
CA GLY A 56 0.02 11.46 11.20
C GLY A 56 -0.69 10.11 11.09
N THR A 57 -1.08 9.52 12.22
CA THR A 57 -1.86 8.27 12.24
C THR A 57 -3.25 8.47 11.62
N GLY A 58 -3.93 9.57 11.92
CA GLY A 58 -5.21 9.92 11.29
C GLY A 58 -5.09 10.08 9.78
N ALA A 59 -4.05 10.77 9.31
CA ALA A 59 -3.73 10.93 7.90
C ALA A 59 -3.41 9.57 7.23
N ALA A 60 -2.70 8.68 7.92
CA ALA A 60 -2.41 7.33 7.42
C ALA A 60 -3.70 6.49 7.27
N ILE A 61 -4.65 6.60 8.21
CA ILE A 61 -5.95 5.92 8.09
C ILE A 61 -6.78 6.51 6.96
N LEU A 62 -6.79 7.83 6.78
CA LEU A 62 -7.47 8.48 5.66
C LEU A 62 -6.86 8.08 4.31
N ALA A 63 -5.53 8.03 4.20
CA ALA A 63 -4.84 7.47 3.05
C ALA A 63 -5.24 5.99 2.85
N ALA A 64 -5.33 5.24 3.95
CA ALA A 64 -5.79 3.85 3.97
C ALA A 64 -7.19 3.63 3.40
N LEU A 65 -8.08 4.59 3.62
CA LEU A 65 -9.43 4.58 3.10
C LEU A 65 -9.43 5.00 1.62
N ALA A 66 -8.72 6.08 1.29
CA ALA A 66 -8.66 6.62 -0.07
C ALA A 66 -8.09 5.61 -1.08
N GLN A 67 -6.96 4.96 -0.77
CA GLN A 67 -6.38 3.96 -1.67
C GLN A 67 -7.24 2.69 -1.76
N ALA A 68 -7.93 2.29 -0.67
CA ALA A 68 -8.91 1.21 -0.77
C ALA A 68 -10.07 1.57 -1.72
N SER A 69 -10.59 2.80 -1.65
CA SER A 69 -11.61 3.31 -2.59
C SER A 69 -11.11 3.31 -4.04
N ILE A 70 -9.89 3.81 -4.29
CA ILE A 70 -9.29 3.85 -5.62
C ILE A 70 -9.22 2.44 -6.22
N TYR A 71 -8.79 1.45 -5.43
CA TYR A 71 -8.66 0.06 -5.91
C TYR A 71 -10.01 -0.52 -6.32
N ILE A 72 -11.06 -0.23 -5.53
CA ILE A 72 -12.42 -0.65 -5.83
C ILE A 72 -12.98 0.05 -7.07
N VAL A 73 -12.70 1.33 -7.25
CA VAL A 73 -13.10 2.08 -8.45
C VAL A 73 -12.41 1.54 -9.70
N ILE A 74 -11.09 1.32 -9.66
CA ILE A 74 -10.33 0.72 -10.77
C ILE A 74 -10.91 -0.64 -11.15
N LYS A 75 -11.22 -1.45 -10.15
CA LYS A 75 -11.83 -2.75 -10.39
C LYS A 75 -13.25 -2.67 -10.94
N LYS A 76 -14.07 -1.73 -10.43
CA LYS A 76 -15.44 -1.53 -10.90
C LYS A 76 -15.48 -1.08 -12.36
N MET A 77 -14.51 -0.26 -12.79
CA MET A 77 -14.31 0.05 -14.21
C MET A 77 -13.93 -1.21 -15.00
N GLY A 78 -13.17 -2.12 -14.40
CA GLY A 78 -12.85 -3.42 -14.99
C GLY A 78 -12.21 -3.29 -16.37
N VAL A 79 -12.52 -4.21 -17.28
CA VAL A 79 -12.01 -4.21 -18.66
C VAL A 79 -12.72 -3.21 -19.59
N SER A 80 -13.75 -2.50 -19.12
CA SER A 80 -14.46 -1.51 -19.94
C SER A 80 -13.62 -0.28 -20.24
N VAL A 81 -12.61 0.01 -19.40
CA VAL A 81 -11.68 1.12 -19.56
C VAL A 81 -10.27 0.56 -19.71
N HIS A 82 -9.57 0.99 -20.76
CA HIS A 82 -8.19 0.60 -20.98
C HIS A 82 -7.31 1.04 -19.79
N TYR A 83 -6.59 0.11 -19.17
CA TYR A 83 -5.78 0.37 -17.95
C TYR A 83 -4.83 1.57 -18.10
N MET A 84 -4.31 1.81 -19.31
CA MET A 84 -3.41 2.94 -19.60
C MET A 84 -4.06 4.30 -19.33
N MET A 85 -5.38 4.41 -19.46
CA MET A 85 -6.13 5.62 -19.15
C MET A 85 -5.96 6.00 -17.67
N ASN A 86 -6.08 5.02 -16.77
CA ASN A 86 -5.91 5.22 -15.33
C ASN A 86 -4.49 5.69 -14.99
N VAL A 87 -3.48 5.06 -15.63
CA VAL A 87 -2.07 5.42 -15.45
C VAL A 87 -1.79 6.84 -15.95
N MET A 88 -2.35 7.21 -17.10
CA MET A 88 -2.20 8.55 -17.68
C MET A 88 -2.82 9.63 -16.78
N TYR A 89 -4.04 9.43 -16.28
CA TYR A 89 -4.68 10.37 -15.37
C TYR A 89 -3.91 10.54 -14.06
N LEU A 90 -3.38 9.44 -13.51
CA LEU A 90 -2.51 9.52 -12.33
C LEU A 90 -1.24 10.32 -12.63
N GLY A 91 -0.63 10.13 -13.80
CA GLY A 91 0.54 10.90 -14.23
C GLY A 91 0.24 12.40 -14.37
N ILE A 92 -0.88 12.77 -15.00
CA ILE A 92 -1.32 14.17 -15.14
C ILE A 92 -1.55 14.80 -13.76
N LEU A 93 -2.26 14.10 -12.87
CA LEU A 93 -2.47 14.56 -11.50
C LEU A 93 -1.15 14.67 -10.73
N GLY A 94 -0.20 13.75 -10.95
CA GLY A 94 1.13 13.82 -10.36
C GLY A 94 1.89 15.07 -10.78
N ILE A 95 1.86 15.43 -12.06
CA ILE A 95 2.50 16.65 -12.59
C ILE A 95 1.93 17.92 -11.93
N VAL A 96 0.61 17.96 -11.67
CA VAL A 96 -0.05 19.12 -11.06
C VAL A 96 0.14 19.14 -9.55
N LEU A 97 -0.02 18.00 -8.87
CA LEU A 97 -0.03 17.92 -7.41
C LEU A 97 1.38 17.89 -6.80
N ALA A 98 2.38 17.33 -7.48
CA ALA A 98 3.75 17.27 -6.97
C ALA A 98 4.35 18.66 -6.64
N PRO A 99 4.30 19.67 -7.54
CA PRO A 99 4.81 21.00 -7.20
C PRO A 99 3.99 21.67 -6.09
N ILE A 100 2.65 21.53 -6.10
CA ILE A 100 1.78 22.07 -5.05
C ILE A 100 2.13 21.48 -3.68
N GLY A 101 2.36 20.17 -3.62
CA GLY A 101 2.80 19.47 -2.41
C GLY A 101 4.13 20.02 -1.90
N GLY A 102 5.13 20.16 -2.76
CA GLY A 102 6.43 20.73 -2.38
C GLY A 102 6.31 22.13 -1.76
N PHE A 103 5.48 22.99 -2.35
CA PHE A 103 5.22 24.34 -1.81
C PHE A 103 4.51 24.31 -0.45
N VAL A 104 3.52 23.44 -0.27
CA VAL A 104 2.74 23.34 0.99
C VAL A 104 3.56 22.76 2.14
N PHE A 105 4.41 21.77 1.87
CA PHE A 105 5.23 21.11 2.90
C PHE A 105 6.54 21.85 3.23
N GLY A 106 6.77 23.03 2.64
CA GLY A 106 7.79 23.98 3.11
C GLY A 106 9.14 23.87 2.40
N GLU A 107 9.25 23.10 1.32
CA GLU A 107 10.43 23.13 0.45
C GLU A 107 10.39 24.41 -0.39
N ARG A 108 10.88 25.52 0.18
CA ARG A 108 10.90 26.84 -0.48
C ARG A 108 11.88 26.91 -1.66
N ARG A 109 12.77 25.92 -1.81
CA ARG A 109 13.75 25.85 -2.90
C ARG A 109 13.54 24.56 -3.67
N TRP A 110 13.25 24.70 -4.95
CA TRP A 110 13.25 23.59 -5.89
C TRP A 110 14.69 23.09 -6.07
N HIS A 111 14.96 21.87 -5.59
CA HIS A 111 16.26 21.23 -5.77
C HIS A 111 16.24 20.44 -7.08
N MET A 112 16.92 20.96 -8.10
CA MET A 112 17.12 20.25 -9.35
C MET A 112 18.29 19.27 -9.19
N PRO A 113 18.21 18.04 -9.72
CA PRO A 113 19.34 17.12 -9.72
C PRO A 113 20.52 17.75 -10.47
N ASN A 114 21.70 17.77 -9.84
CA ASN A 114 22.88 18.42 -10.39
C ASN A 114 23.83 17.43 -11.08
N ALA A 115 23.81 16.16 -10.66
CA ALA A 115 24.68 15.12 -11.21
C ALA A 115 23.93 14.23 -12.22
N ALA A 116 24.65 13.76 -13.25
CA ALA A 116 24.10 12.81 -14.22
C ALA A 116 23.60 11.50 -13.57
N ALA A 117 24.25 11.08 -12.48
CA ALA A 117 23.83 9.93 -11.69
C ALA A 117 22.45 10.13 -11.02
N GLU A 118 22.18 11.33 -10.51
CA GLU A 118 20.88 11.65 -9.88
C GLU A 118 19.75 11.66 -10.92
N TRP A 119 20.03 12.18 -12.12
CA TRP A 119 19.09 12.10 -13.25
C TRP A 119 18.80 10.66 -13.65
N LEU A 120 19.82 9.79 -13.67
CA LEU A 120 19.64 8.38 -13.98
C LEU A 120 18.75 7.68 -12.94
N VAL A 121 18.97 7.96 -11.65
CA VAL A 121 18.11 7.44 -10.57
C VAL A 121 16.68 7.98 -10.71
N PHE A 122 16.51 9.27 -11.00
CA PHE A 122 15.20 9.89 -11.18
C PHE A 122 14.42 9.26 -12.34
N LEU A 123 15.08 9.07 -13.49
CA LEU A 123 14.49 8.38 -14.64
C LEU A 123 14.18 6.92 -14.33
N GLY A 124 15.07 6.24 -13.59
CA GLY A 124 14.84 4.87 -13.13
C GLY A 124 13.58 4.76 -12.27
N VAL A 125 13.45 5.59 -11.24
CA VAL A 125 12.27 5.63 -10.36
C VAL A 125 10.99 5.93 -11.15
N GLY A 126 11.04 6.89 -12.08
CA GLY A 126 9.90 7.20 -12.95
C GLY A 126 9.50 6.02 -13.84
N PHE A 127 10.47 5.35 -14.47
CA PHE A 127 10.23 4.21 -15.35
C PHE A 127 9.68 3.00 -14.60
N PHE A 128 10.32 2.60 -13.50
CA PHE A 128 9.86 1.48 -12.67
C PHE A 128 8.53 1.79 -11.98
N GLY A 129 8.30 3.04 -11.57
CA GLY A 129 7.03 3.50 -11.01
C GLY A 129 5.89 3.42 -12.03
N LEU A 130 6.13 3.83 -13.28
CA LEU A 130 5.17 3.68 -14.38
C LEU A 130 4.83 2.20 -14.61
N LEU A 131 5.86 1.36 -14.69
CA LEU A 131 5.70 -0.06 -14.92
C LEU A 131 4.92 -0.74 -13.78
N ALA A 132 5.22 -0.38 -12.52
CA ALA A 132 4.49 -0.84 -11.35
C ALA A 132 3.01 -0.45 -11.43
N GLN A 133 2.71 0.81 -11.77
CA GLN A 133 1.34 1.30 -11.86
C GLN A 133 0.54 0.62 -12.98
N VAL A 134 1.19 0.31 -14.11
CA VAL A 134 0.59 -0.46 -15.21
C VAL A 134 0.22 -1.87 -14.74
N PHE A 135 1.14 -2.58 -14.08
CA PHE A 135 0.88 -3.93 -13.59
C PHE A 135 -0.18 -3.96 -12.50
N ILE A 136 -0.16 -3.00 -11.56
CA ILE A 136 -1.18 -2.88 -10.51
C ILE A 136 -2.55 -2.63 -11.14
N SER A 137 -2.66 -1.66 -12.05
CA SER A 137 -3.94 -1.31 -12.68
C SER A 137 -4.52 -2.49 -13.46
N ARG A 138 -3.69 -3.15 -14.27
CA ARG A 138 -4.13 -4.32 -15.05
C ARG A 138 -4.43 -5.52 -14.17
N GLY A 139 -3.62 -5.78 -13.14
CA GLY A 139 -3.83 -6.88 -12.20
C GLY A 139 -5.13 -6.73 -11.41
N LEU A 140 -5.44 -5.52 -10.93
CA LEU A 140 -6.67 -5.24 -10.20
C LEU A 140 -7.93 -5.37 -11.06
N GLN A 141 -7.84 -5.07 -12.38
CA GLN A 141 -8.96 -5.28 -13.30
C GLN A 141 -9.26 -6.76 -13.56
N LEU A 142 -8.24 -7.63 -13.49
CA LEU A 142 -8.35 -9.06 -13.79
C LEU A 142 -8.63 -9.92 -12.54
N CYS A 143 -8.14 -9.52 -11.37
CA CYS A 143 -8.24 -10.32 -10.14
C CYS A 143 -9.46 -9.97 -9.28
N ARG A 144 -9.88 -10.93 -8.45
CA ARG A 144 -10.86 -10.69 -7.37
C ARG A 144 -10.31 -9.68 -6.35
N ALA A 145 -11.17 -8.88 -5.72
CA ALA A 145 -10.72 -7.71 -4.96
C ALA A 145 -9.95 -8.14 -3.71
N GLY A 146 -10.46 -9.19 -3.05
CA GLY A 146 -9.78 -9.81 -1.91
C GLY A 146 -8.41 -10.40 -2.29
N LEU A 147 -8.25 -10.98 -3.48
CA LEU A 147 -6.96 -11.50 -3.93
C LEU A 147 -5.99 -10.35 -4.24
N GLY A 148 -6.44 -9.33 -4.97
CA GLY A 148 -5.63 -8.16 -5.30
C GLY A 148 -5.14 -7.40 -4.07
N ALA A 149 -6.01 -7.24 -3.05
CA ALA A 149 -5.63 -6.64 -1.78
C ALA A 149 -4.58 -7.46 -1.02
N ALA A 150 -4.72 -8.79 -1.01
CA ALA A 150 -3.74 -9.68 -0.38
C ALA A 150 -2.38 -9.62 -1.08
N VAL A 151 -2.35 -9.76 -2.41
CA VAL A 151 -1.12 -9.70 -3.21
C VAL A 151 -0.39 -8.36 -3.03
N THR A 152 -1.12 -7.25 -2.89
CA THR A 152 -0.52 -5.94 -2.64
C THR A 152 0.26 -5.89 -1.32
N ASN A 153 -0.11 -6.68 -0.30
CA ASN A 153 0.65 -6.74 0.95
C ASN A 153 2.04 -7.38 0.79
N LEU A 154 2.28 -8.16 -0.27
CA LEU A 154 3.61 -8.70 -0.55
C LEU A 154 4.65 -7.61 -0.77
N GLN A 155 4.25 -6.40 -1.19
CA GLN A 155 5.17 -5.27 -1.31
C GLN A 155 5.88 -4.94 0.00
N ILE A 156 5.22 -5.16 1.15
CA ILE A 156 5.80 -4.95 2.48
C ILE A 156 6.96 -5.93 2.70
N VAL A 157 6.77 -7.18 2.28
CA VAL A 157 7.76 -8.26 2.40
C VAL A 157 8.99 -7.94 1.55
N PHE A 158 8.78 -7.57 0.28
CA PHE A 158 9.86 -7.15 -0.61
C PHE A 158 10.58 -5.91 -0.10
N SER A 159 9.85 -4.94 0.47
CA SER A 159 10.44 -3.76 1.09
C SER A 159 11.40 -4.13 2.22
N PHE A 160 11.06 -5.09 3.08
CA PHE A 160 11.96 -5.54 4.15
C PHE A 160 13.18 -6.27 3.61
N ILE A 161 13.00 -7.17 2.63
CA ILE A 161 14.11 -7.90 2.02
C ILE A 161 15.11 -6.92 1.40
N PHE A 162 14.61 -5.93 0.65
CA PHE A 162 15.47 -4.91 0.05
C PHE A 162 16.12 -4.00 1.10
N GLY A 163 15.42 -3.64 2.18
CA GLY A 163 16.01 -2.89 3.30
C GLY A 163 17.20 -3.62 3.93
N ILE A 164 17.09 -4.92 4.16
CA ILE A 164 18.17 -5.73 4.73
C ILE A 164 19.33 -5.89 3.73
N VAL A 165 19.03 -6.24 2.47
CA VAL A 165 20.05 -6.60 1.48
C VAL A 165 20.81 -5.37 0.96
N PHE A 166 20.12 -4.25 0.74
CA PHE A 166 20.71 -3.06 0.12
C PHE A 166 21.05 -1.94 1.11
N LEU A 167 20.29 -1.79 2.19
CA LEU A 167 20.48 -0.69 3.15
C LEU A 167 21.16 -1.16 4.46
N ASP A 168 21.42 -2.46 4.62
CA ASP A 168 21.97 -3.08 5.84
C ASP A 168 21.19 -2.68 7.13
N GLU A 169 19.90 -2.35 6.97
CA GLU A 169 19.03 -2.00 8.08
C GLU A 169 18.59 -3.26 8.81
N ILE A 170 19.04 -3.43 10.06
CA ILE A 170 18.62 -4.55 10.91
C ILE A 170 17.23 -4.25 11.45
N PRO A 171 16.17 -4.94 10.98
CA PRO A 171 14.83 -4.72 11.50
C PRO A 171 14.78 -5.18 12.95
N SER A 172 14.14 -4.41 13.82
CA SER A 172 13.95 -4.83 15.19
C SER A 172 13.18 -6.16 15.28
N GLY A 173 13.45 -6.99 16.29
CA GLY A 173 12.83 -8.33 16.41
C GLY A 173 11.28 -8.31 16.31
N ALA A 174 10.63 -7.25 16.79
CA ALA A 174 9.18 -7.05 16.64
C ALA A 174 8.73 -6.85 15.18
N SER A 175 9.51 -6.10 14.38
CA SER A 175 9.23 -5.91 12.95
C SER A 175 9.41 -7.22 12.17
N MET A 176 10.37 -8.05 12.58
CA MET A 176 10.60 -9.36 11.95
C MET A 176 9.44 -10.33 12.22
N ILE A 177 8.94 -10.39 13.45
CA ILE A 177 7.74 -11.17 13.80
C ILE A 177 6.52 -10.64 13.02
N GLY A 178 6.33 -9.32 12.98
CA GLY A 178 5.24 -8.69 12.24
C GLY A 178 5.28 -9.00 10.74
N ALA A 179 6.47 -8.98 10.12
CA ALA A 179 6.67 -9.37 8.73
C ALA A 179 6.29 -10.84 8.47
N ILE A 180 6.70 -11.78 9.34
CA ILE A 180 6.34 -13.20 9.22
C ILE A 180 4.82 -13.40 9.30
N ILE A 181 4.14 -12.66 10.18
CA ILE A 181 2.68 -12.71 10.29
C ILE A 181 2.01 -12.20 9.00
N ILE A 182 2.51 -11.12 8.42
CA ILE A 182 1.99 -10.58 7.16
C ILE A 182 2.18 -11.57 6.00
N VAL A 183 3.35 -12.21 5.92
CA VAL A 183 3.66 -13.23 4.89
C VAL A 183 2.71 -14.42 5.03
N THR A 184 2.60 -14.99 6.23
CA THR A 184 1.74 -16.17 6.47
C THR A 184 0.27 -15.86 6.23
N SER A 185 -0.20 -14.68 6.62
CA SER A 185 -1.56 -14.22 6.32
C SER A 185 -1.82 -14.14 4.82
N THR A 186 -0.89 -13.52 4.09
CA THR A 186 -1.03 -13.28 2.66
C THR A 186 -1.01 -14.58 1.87
N LEU A 187 -0.08 -15.48 2.20
CA LEU A 187 0.00 -16.82 1.60
C LEU A 187 -1.26 -17.63 1.90
N GLY A 188 -1.82 -17.55 3.12
CA GLY A 188 -3.07 -18.22 3.48
C GLY A 188 -4.26 -17.78 2.63
N VAL A 189 -4.42 -16.46 2.40
CA VAL A 189 -5.49 -15.94 1.53
C VAL A 189 -5.32 -16.37 0.08
N VAL A 190 -4.08 -16.28 -0.43
CA VAL A 190 -3.77 -16.70 -1.81
C VAL A 190 -4.06 -18.19 -1.96
N TRP A 191 -3.60 -19.02 -1.03
CA TRP A 191 -3.81 -20.47 -1.06
C TRP A 191 -5.30 -20.83 -1.05
N ASN A 192 -6.09 -20.22 -0.15
CA ASN A 192 -7.52 -20.47 -0.06
C ASN A 192 -8.26 -20.10 -1.36
N LYS A 193 -7.85 -19.02 -2.03
CA LYS A 193 -8.47 -18.60 -3.29
C LYS A 193 -7.99 -19.36 -4.52
N THR A 194 -6.78 -19.92 -4.48
CA THR A 194 -6.18 -20.67 -5.60
C THR A 194 -6.54 -22.15 -5.53
N THR A 195 -6.86 -22.66 -4.34
CA THR A 195 -7.42 -24.01 -4.17
C THR A 195 -8.91 -23.93 -4.52
N PRO A 196 -9.38 -24.51 -5.62
CA PRO A 196 -10.79 -24.48 -5.95
C PRO A 196 -11.56 -25.17 -4.83
N SER A 197 -12.53 -24.46 -4.24
CA SER A 197 -13.54 -25.06 -3.38
C SER A 197 -14.12 -26.26 -4.12
N ARG A 198 -13.79 -27.48 -3.67
CA ARG A 198 -14.48 -28.68 -4.10
C ARG A 198 -15.90 -28.59 -3.57
N VAL A 199 -16.82 -28.34 -4.51
CA VAL A 199 -18.26 -28.66 -4.54
C VAL A 199 -19.09 -28.13 -3.37
#